data_AF-A0A258SKZ8-F1
#
_entry.id   AF-A0A258SKZ8-F1
#
_cell.length_a   1.000
_cell.length_b   1.000
_cell.length_c   1.000
_cell.angle_alpha   90.00
_cell.angle_beta   90.00
_cell.angle_gamma   90.00
#
_symmetry.space_group_name_H-M   'P 1'
#
loop_
_entity.id
_entity.type
_entity.pdbx_description
1 polymer ?
#
loop_
_entity_poly.entity_id
_entity_poly.type
_entity_poly.pdbx_seq_one_letter_code
_entity_poly.pdbx_strand_id
1 'polypeptide(L)'
;FLRVPGDFGDAAHPLETWWLRLHGLMAFAALVAIGSVLPIHARRAWQLKKNRRSGLAMKSWLLWLALTGYALYYFLSEANEAWLPLAHWIAGLALPLAGLLHVRLGRRRIA
;
A
#
# COMPACT_ATOMS: atom_id res chain seq x y z
N PHE A 1 7.15 -8.99 15.88
CA PHE A 1 8.26 -9.41 14.99
C PHE A 1 8.84 -10.71 15.51
N LEU A 2 9.31 -11.58 14.62
CA LEU A 2 9.85 -12.90 14.97
C LEU A 2 11.24 -12.71 15.60
N ARG A 3 11.39 -13.08 16.87
CA ARG A 3 12.65 -12.94 17.62
C ARG A 3 13.45 -14.23 17.58
N VAL A 4 14.76 -14.12 17.50
CA VAL A 4 15.71 -15.24 17.55
C VAL A 4 16.79 -14.95 18.60
N PRO A 5 17.34 -15.98 19.27
CA PRO A 5 18.44 -15.78 20.21
C PRO A 5 19.65 -15.15 19.51
N GLY A 6 20.21 -14.10 20.09
CA GLY A 6 21.45 -13.46 19.64
C GLY A 6 22.44 -13.26 20.78
N ASP A 7 23.65 -12.83 20.44
CA ASP A 7 24.79 -12.72 21.37
C ASP A 7 24.54 -11.78 22.57
N PHE A 8 23.56 -10.87 22.46
CA PHE A 8 23.18 -9.90 23.49
C PHE A 8 21.70 -9.99 23.90
N GLY A 9 21.05 -11.13 23.65
CA GLY A 9 19.62 -11.36 23.92
C GLY A 9 18.79 -11.48 22.63
N ASP A 10 17.47 -11.31 22.74
CA ASP A 10 16.53 -11.49 21.64
C ASP A 10 16.78 -10.50 20.48
N ALA A 11 17.29 -11.02 19.37
CA ALA A 11 17.54 -10.29 18.15
C ALA A 11 16.39 -10.44 17.14
N ALA A 12 16.29 -9.51 16.19
CA ALA A 12 15.39 -9.66 15.06
C ALA A 12 15.89 -10.77 14.13
N HIS A 13 14.96 -11.50 13.52
CA HIS A 13 15.31 -12.52 12.54
C HIS A 13 16.03 -11.87 11.33
N PRO A 14 17.17 -12.40 10.83
CA PRO A 14 17.93 -11.78 9.73
C PRO A 14 17.13 -11.52 8.44
N LEU A 15 16.10 -12.34 8.20
CA LEU A 15 15.18 -12.17 7.06
C LEU A 15 14.32 -10.90 7.16
N GLU A 16 14.14 -10.31 8.35
CA GLU A 16 13.39 -9.06 8.51
C GLU A 16 13.99 -7.93 7.68
N THR A 17 15.32 -7.77 7.72
CA THR A 17 16.03 -6.79 6.89
C THR A 17 15.85 -7.04 5.40
N TRP A 18 15.93 -8.30 4.96
CA TRP A 18 15.74 -8.63 3.55
C TRP A 18 14.30 -8.40 3.09
N TRP A 19 13.32 -8.71 3.94
CA TRP A 19 11.91 -8.46 3.68
C TRP A 19 11.62 -6.97 3.53
N LEU A 20 12.19 -6.12 4.40
CA LEU A 20 12.06 -4.67 4.31
C LEU A 20 12.71 -4.11 3.03
N ARG A 21 13.88 -4.63 2.63
CA ARG A 21 14.53 -4.24 1.37
C ARG A 21 13.67 -4.59 0.16
N LEU A 22 13.15 -5.83 0.10
CA LEU A 22 12.28 -6.26 -0.99
C LEU A 22 10.98 -5.46 -1.01
N HIS A 23 10.38 -5.20 0.15
CA HIS A 23 9.19 -4.36 0.28
C HIS A 23 9.44 -2.95 -0.28
N GLY A 24 10.56 -2.32 0.09
CA GLY A 24 10.95 -1.02 -0.45
C GLY A 24 11.12 -1.03 -1.97
N LEU A 25 11.79 -2.05 -2.52
CA LEU A 25 11.92 -2.21 -3.98
C LEU A 25 10.56 -2.35 -4.67
N MET A 26 9.67 -3.17 -4.10
CA MET A 26 8.32 -3.37 -4.64
C MET A 26 7.45 -2.12 -4.51
N ALA A 27 7.66 -1.29 -3.49
CA ALA A 27 6.99 0.00 -3.35
C ALA A 27 7.36 0.94 -4.52
N PHE A 28 8.64 1.03 -4.90
CA PHE A 28 9.04 1.79 -6.08
C PHE A 28 8.41 1.26 -7.37
N ALA A 29 8.45 -0.06 -7.58
CA ALA A 29 7.81 -0.70 -8.73
C ALA A 29 6.30 -0.41 -8.78
N ALA A 30 5.62 -0.46 -7.64
CA ALA A 30 4.20 -0.14 -7.51
C ALA A 30 3.92 1.33 -7.86
N LEU A 31 4.74 2.28 -7.37
CA LEU A 31 4.59 3.70 -7.72
C LEU A 31 4.71 3.95 -9.23
N VAL A 32 5.68 3.31 -9.90
CA VAL A 32 5.82 3.37 -11.36
C VAL A 32 4.58 2.80 -12.06
N ALA A 33 4.11 1.62 -11.64
CA ALA A 33 2.92 0.99 -12.21
C ALA A 33 1.65 1.83 -12.00
N ILE A 34 1.47 2.42 -10.82
CA ILE A 34 0.33 3.31 -10.54
C ILE A 34 0.42 4.55 -11.43
N GLY A 35 1.61 5.17 -11.52
CA GLY A 35 1.86 6.32 -12.38
C GLY A 35 1.52 6.06 -13.85
N SER A 36 1.82 4.86 -14.36
CA SER A 36 1.52 4.50 -15.76
C SER A 36 0.02 4.21 -16.00
N VAL A 37 -0.70 3.70 -15.01
CA VAL A 37 -2.15 3.39 -15.13
C VAL A 37 -3.02 4.65 -15.06
N LEU A 38 -2.65 5.65 -14.26
CA LEU A 38 -3.41 6.88 -14.07
C LEU A 38 -3.80 7.63 -15.37
N PRO A 39 -2.89 7.94 -16.31
CA PRO A 39 -3.20 8.76 -17.48
C PRO A 39 -4.11 8.05 -18.49
N ILE A 40 -4.08 6.71 -18.56
CA ILE A 40 -4.87 5.94 -19.53
C ILE A 40 -6.17 5.46 -18.87
N HIS A 41 -6.06 4.63 -17.83
CA HIS A 41 -7.21 3.99 -17.20
C HIS A 41 -8.08 5.01 -16.46
N ALA A 42 -7.48 5.81 -15.58
CA ALA A 42 -8.25 6.69 -14.72
C ALA A 42 -8.83 7.90 -15.48
N ARG A 43 -8.08 8.47 -16.43
CA ARG A 43 -8.59 9.55 -17.31
C ARG A 43 -9.77 9.07 -18.15
N ARG A 44 -9.65 7.92 -18.81
CA ARG A 44 -10.73 7.35 -19.63
C ARG A 44 -11.97 7.01 -18.80
N ALA A 45 -11.78 6.35 -17.65
CA ALA A 45 -12.89 6.05 -16.73
C ALA A 45 -13.60 7.32 -16.24
N TRP A 46 -12.84 8.39 -16.00
CA TRP A 46 -13.40 9.69 -15.65
C TRP A 46 -14.24 10.27 -16.79
N GLN A 47 -13.73 10.34 -18.01
CA GLN A 47 -14.47 10.84 -19.17
C GLN A 47 -15.78 10.06 -19.40
N LEU A 48 -15.74 8.73 -19.27
CA LEU A 48 -16.89 7.85 -19.44
C LEU A 48 -17.84 7.81 -18.22
N LYS A 49 -17.59 8.62 -17.18
CA LYS A 49 -18.32 8.63 -15.90
C LYS A 49 -18.44 7.25 -15.23
N LYS A 50 -17.55 6.32 -15.57
CA LYS A 50 -17.60 4.92 -15.11
C LYS A 50 -16.66 4.71 -13.93
N ASN A 51 -17.12 3.98 -12.91
CA ASN A 51 -16.29 3.53 -11.78
C ASN A 51 -15.54 4.66 -11.04
N ARG A 52 -16.03 5.91 -11.10
CA ARG A 52 -15.35 7.09 -10.55
C ARG A 52 -15.15 7.02 -9.03
N ARG A 53 -16.19 6.57 -8.29
CA ARG A 53 -16.15 6.49 -6.82
C ARG A 53 -15.10 5.48 -6.34
N SER A 54 -15.14 4.25 -6.86
CA SER A 54 -14.16 3.22 -6.48
C SER A 54 -12.75 3.57 -6.97
N GLY A 55 -12.63 4.24 -8.12
CA GLY A 55 -11.35 4.74 -8.62
C GLY A 55 -10.76 5.84 -7.75
N LEU A 56 -11.57 6.78 -7.27
CA LEU A 56 -11.12 7.79 -6.32
C LEU A 56 -10.71 7.15 -4.99
N ALA A 57 -11.53 6.23 -4.46
CA ALA A 57 -11.21 5.51 -3.24
C ALA A 57 -9.87 4.75 -3.36
N MET A 58 -9.64 4.06 -4.48
CA MET A 58 -8.38 3.35 -4.74
C MET A 58 -7.18 4.32 -4.77
N LYS A 59 -7.30 5.47 -5.44
CA LYS A 59 -6.23 6.48 -5.48
C LYS A 59 -5.91 7.01 -4.09
N SER A 60 -6.93 7.36 -3.30
CA SER A 60 -6.76 7.82 -1.93
C SER A 60 -6.10 6.76 -1.05
N TRP A 61 -6.46 5.48 -1.22
CA TRP A 61 -5.85 4.36 -0.51
C TRP A 61 -4.37 4.18 -0.85
N LEU A 62 -4.02 4.26 -2.13
CA LEU A 62 -2.63 4.19 -2.60
C LEU A 62 -1.81 5.38 -2.10
N LEU A 63 -2.40 6.59 -2.10
CA LEU A 63 -1.77 7.77 -1.54
C LEU A 63 -1.55 7.63 -0.03
N TRP A 64 -2.54 7.11 0.70
CA TRP A 64 -2.42 6.80 2.13
C TRP A 64 -1.25 5.84 2.39
N LEU A 65 -1.13 4.76 1.61
CA LEU A 65 -0.01 3.82 1.74
C LEU A 65 1.35 4.48 1.48
N ALA A 66 1.45 5.32 0.44
CA ALA A 66 2.68 6.05 0.15
C ALA A 66 3.06 7.02 1.29
N LEU A 67 2.10 7.80 1.80
CA LEU A 67 2.33 8.77 2.86
C LEU A 67 2.68 8.08 4.19
N THR A 68 1.98 7.02 4.55
CA THR A 68 2.26 6.26 5.78
C THR A 68 3.58 5.51 5.70
N GLY A 69 3.96 4.97 4.53
CA GLY A 69 5.27 4.37 4.32
C GLY A 69 6.41 5.39 4.45
N TYR A 70 6.22 6.58 3.87
CA TYR A 70 7.15 7.70 4.04
C TYR A 70 7.24 8.15 5.51
N ALA A 71 6.09 8.24 6.21
CA ALA A 71 6.03 8.57 7.62
C ALA A 71 6.74 7.54 8.50
N LEU A 72 6.60 6.25 8.21
CA LEU A 72 7.33 5.19 8.91
C LEU A 72 8.85 5.31 8.75
N TYR A 73 9.31 5.79 7.59
CA TYR A 73 10.73 5.96 7.34
C TYR A 73 11.33 7.20 8.02
N TYR A 74 10.60 8.33 8.03
CA TYR A 74 11.16 9.62 8.46
C TYR A 74 10.59 10.17 9.77
N PHE A 75 9.43 9.72 10.23
CA PHE A 75 8.65 10.35 11.31
C PHE A 75 8.18 9.36 12.39
N LEU A 76 8.67 8.12 12.38
CA LEU A 76 8.38 7.16 13.44
C LEU A 76 9.00 7.64 14.77
N SER A 77 8.19 7.66 15.82
CA SER A 77 8.58 8.07 17.19
C SER A 77 7.71 7.35 18.21
N GLU A 78 8.06 7.43 19.49
CA GLU A 78 7.29 6.82 20.58
C GLU A 78 5.82 7.28 20.61
N ALA A 79 5.54 8.50 20.14
CA ALA A 79 4.17 9.04 20.09
C ALA A 79 3.28 8.33 19.04
N ASN A 80 3.85 7.65 18.05
CA ASN A 80 3.09 7.04 16.95
C ASN A 80 3.46 5.58 16.64
N GLU A 81 4.45 5.01 17.32
CA GLU A 81 4.89 3.62 17.11
C GLU A 81 3.79 2.58 17.34
N ALA A 82 2.81 2.88 18.20
CA ALA A 82 1.73 1.95 18.52
C ALA A 82 0.70 1.81 17.39
N TRP A 83 0.51 2.84 16.55
CA TRP A 83 -0.59 2.86 15.57
C TRP A 83 -0.12 3.07 14.12
N LEU A 84 0.97 3.79 13.88
CA LEU A 84 1.42 4.11 12.52
C LEU A 84 1.84 2.84 11.74
N PRO A 85 2.59 1.89 12.32
CA PRO A 85 2.90 0.62 11.65
C PRO A 85 1.64 -0.19 11.35
N LEU A 86 0.69 -0.25 12.30
CA LEU A 86 -0.58 -0.96 12.12
C LEU A 86 -1.41 -0.34 10.99
N ALA A 87 -1.50 0.99 10.96
CA ALA A 87 -2.26 1.71 9.94
C ALA A 87 -1.73 1.46 8.52
N HIS A 88 -0.41 1.41 8.35
CA HIS A 88 0.21 1.08 7.08
C HIS A 88 0.01 -0.40 6.72
N TRP A 89 0.31 -1.30 7.66
CA TRP A 89 0.28 -2.75 7.43
C TRP A 89 -1.12 -3.26 7.12
N ILE A 90 -2.12 -2.88 7.91
CA ILE A 90 -3.53 -3.28 7.70
C ILE A 90 -4.03 -2.75 6.34
N ALA A 91 -3.73 -1.49 6.01
CA ALA A 91 -4.10 -0.90 4.74
C ALA A 91 -3.42 -1.62 3.56
N GLY A 92 -2.17 -2.06 3.73
CA GLY A 92 -1.40 -2.77 2.71
C GLY A 92 -1.96 -4.17 2.46
N LEU A 93 -2.28 -4.91 3.52
CA LEU A 93 -2.90 -6.23 3.43
C LEU A 93 -4.32 -6.19 2.82
N ALA A 94 -5.06 -5.12 3.04
CA ALA A 94 -6.39 -4.93 2.46
C ALA A 94 -6.37 -4.51 0.98
N LEU A 95 -5.22 -4.05 0.45
CA LEU A 95 -5.11 -3.52 -0.91
C LEU A 95 -5.52 -4.52 -2.01
N PRO A 96 -5.13 -5.82 -1.98
CA PRO A 96 -5.56 -6.78 -3.01
C PRO A 96 -7.08 -6.96 -3.07
N LEU A 97 -7.74 -6.98 -1.90
CA LEU A 97 -9.19 -7.07 -1.82
C LEU A 97 -9.85 -5.81 -2.40
N ALA A 98 -9.35 -4.62 -2.02
CA ALA A 98 -9.81 -3.36 -2.59
C ALA A 98 -9.65 -3.35 -4.13
N GLY A 99 -8.53 -3.87 -4.64
CA GLY A 99 -8.24 -4.00 -6.07
C GLY A 99 -9.25 -4.91 -6.78
N LEU A 100 -9.50 -6.09 -6.21
CA LEU A 100 -10.50 -7.02 -6.72
C LEU A 100 -11.89 -6.40 -6.77
N LEU A 101 -12.30 -5.68 -5.71
CA LEU A 101 -13.57 -4.96 -5.67
C LEU A 101 -13.63 -3.87 -6.75
N HIS A 102 -12.59 -3.06 -6.90
CA HIS A 102 -12.49 -2.03 -7.94
C HIS A 102 -12.67 -2.61 -9.35
N VAL A 103 -12.01 -3.74 -9.64
CA VAL A 103 -12.13 -4.46 -10.92
C VAL A 103 -13.53 -5.01 -11.11
N ARG A 104 -14.11 -5.67 -10.10
CA ARG A 104 -15.48 -6.21 -10.17
C ARG A 104 -16.50 -5.11 -10.43
N LEU A 105 -16.42 -3.98 -9.71
CA LEU A 105 -17.29 -2.82 -9.91
C LEU A 105 -17.11 -2.20 -11.31
N GLY A 106 -15.89 -2.16 -11.84
CA GLY A 106 -15.62 -1.69 -13.20
C GLY A 106 -16.11 -2.63 -14.30
N ARG A 107 -16.21 -3.93 -14.03
CA ARG A 107 -16.70 -4.95 -14.96
C ARG A 107 -18.21 -5.11 -14.96
N ARG A 108 -18.91 -4.70 -13.90
CA ARG A 108 -20.39 -4.64 -13.90
C ARG A 108 -20.81 -3.75 -15.06
N ARG A 109 -21.41 -4.35 -16.09
CA ARG A 109 -22.10 -3.62 -17.15
C ARG A 109 -23.22 -2.86 -16.45
N ILE A 110 -23.34 -1.57 -16.75
CA ILE A 110 -24.60 -0.88 -16.51
C ILE A 110 -25.56 -1.60 -17.46
N ALA A 111 -26.41 -2.45 -16.88
CA ALA A 111 -27.57 -3.01 -17.58
C ALA A 111 -28.57 -1.88 -17.79
#